data_AF-A0A448B897-F1
#
_entry.id   AF-A0A448B897-F1
#
_cell.length_a   1.000
_cell.length_b   1.000
_cell.length_c   1.000
_cell.angle_alpha   90.00
_cell.angle_beta   90.00
_cell.angle_gamma   90.00
#
_symmetry.space_group_name_H-M   'P 1'
#
loop_
_entity.id
_entity.type
_entity.pdbx_description
1 polymer ?
#
loop_
_entity_poly.entity_id
_entity_poly.type
_entity_poly.pdbx_seq_one_letter_code
_entity_poly.pdbx_strand_id
1 'polypeptide(L)'
;MGKDTWHYTSYALIAIIFTLAACKSRNYNYIIYYNKINEADSILRFQKDTMAAVKQYKKIFRQYAPKNQERINEYENYIRLSHQHHKNFGGKKSLYKLIPLVAHNWKYKKQDSSFIQLYQKYGIGRQEIEFKVEEWKRGLNQKLVDSFTVAFKRDQDSRIDSNYADINKNDKKNAELLRWMFENYGFPSLQKIGLSNGDFFMPSGPILLHMADYEEYYPYLKIKLLEYVKSGECPPRDYAAMVDRNNLHHKVPYTYGVYQGYENIKDSATVNRNRKSIGLPSLKHAQLITKDFFKKIKKKN
;
A
#
# COMPACT_ATOMS: atom_id res chain seq x y z
N MET A 1 -5.47 1.59 -59.50
CA MET A 1 -4.74 1.04 -58.32
C MET A 1 -5.55 1.41 -57.10
N GLY A 2 -6.43 0.48 -56.73
CA GLY A 2 -7.74 0.75 -56.17
C GLY A 2 -7.80 0.64 -54.65
N LYS A 3 -8.95 1.08 -54.13
CA LYS A 3 -9.38 1.19 -52.73
C LYS A 3 -9.01 0.02 -51.80
N ASP A 4 -8.65 -1.14 -52.34
CA ASP A 4 -8.31 -2.34 -51.58
C ASP A 4 -7.01 -2.20 -50.78
N THR A 5 -6.01 -1.47 -51.27
CA THR A 5 -4.73 -1.28 -50.54
C THR A 5 -4.90 -0.46 -49.25
N TRP A 6 -5.87 0.47 -49.22
CA TRP A 6 -6.19 1.29 -48.04
C TRP A 6 -6.83 0.49 -46.90
N HIS A 7 -7.58 -0.56 -47.24
CA HIS A 7 -8.18 -1.44 -46.24
C HIS A 7 -7.10 -2.30 -45.56
N TYR A 8 -6.18 -2.88 -46.33
CA TYR A 8 -5.09 -3.70 -45.76
C TYR A 8 -4.14 -2.89 -44.86
N THR A 9 -3.81 -1.65 -45.22
CA THR A 9 -2.99 -0.76 -44.37
C THR A 9 -3.71 -0.39 -43.07
N SER A 10 -5.02 -0.19 -43.11
CA SER A 10 -5.84 0.14 -41.93
C SER A 10 -5.98 -1.05 -40.97
N TYR A 11 -6.20 -2.26 -41.49
CA TYR A 11 -6.25 -3.47 -40.67
C TYR A 11 -4.89 -3.81 -40.04
N ALA A 12 -3.79 -3.60 -40.78
CA ALA A 12 -2.44 -3.77 -40.23
C ALA A 12 -2.15 -2.76 -39.10
N LEU A 13 -2.57 -1.51 -39.24
CA LEU A 13 -2.40 -0.49 -38.20
C LEU A 13 -3.21 -0.82 -36.94
N ILE A 14 -4.45 -1.29 -37.12
CA ILE A 14 -5.32 -1.72 -36.01
C ILE A 14 -4.72 -2.95 -35.32
N ALA A 15 -4.20 -3.93 -36.05
CA ALA A 15 -3.53 -5.10 -35.48
C ALA A 15 -2.23 -4.73 -34.72
N ILE A 16 -1.47 -3.75 -35.20
CA ILE A 16 -0.30 -3.20 -34.51
C ILE A 16 -0.72 -2.47 -33.23
N ILE A 17 -1.81 -1.69 -33.25
CA ILE A 17 -2.37 -1.04 -32.06
C ILE A 17 -2.86 -2.07 -31.04
N PHE A 18 -3.53 -3.14 -31.48
CA PHE A 18 -3.98 -4.23 -30.60
C PHE A 18 -2.81 -5.05 -30.03
N THR A 19 -1.74 -5.29 -30.80
CA THR A 19 -0.55 -6.00 -30.29
C THR A 19 0.31 -5.13 -29.36
N LEU A 20 0.37 -3.81 -29.58
CA LEU A 20 0.99 -2.86 -28.66
C LEU A 20 0.13 -2.63 -27.39
N ALA A 21 -1.20 -2.66 -27.49
CA ALA A 21 -2.11 -2.66 -26.34
C ALA A 21 -2.13 -4.01 -25.59
N ALA A 22 -1.83 -5.11 -26.29
CA ALA A 22 -1.66 -6.45 -25.73
C ALA A 22 -0.25 -6.70 -25.17
N CYS A 23 0.57 -5.66 -24.97
CA CYS A 23 1.62 -5.70 -23.94
C CYS A 23 0.93 -5.94 -22.59
N LYS A 24 0.64 -7.23 -22.32
CA LYS A 24 0.19 -7.77 -21.05
C LYS A 24 0.90 -6.98 -19.97
N SER A 25 0.13 -6.23 -19.17
CA SER A 25 0.62 -5.74 -17.89
C SER A 25 1.25 -6.95 -17.21
N ARG A 26 2.58 -6.96 -17.13
CA ARG A 26 3.31 -8.09 -16.54
C ARG A 26 2.73 -8.19 -15.13
N ASN A 27 1.99 -9.27 -14.85
CA ASN A 27 1.26 -9.39 -13.59
C ASN A 27 2.29 -9.67 -12.51
N TYR A 28 2.90 -8.60 -12.02
CA TYR A 28 4.04 -8.64 -11.12
C TYR A 28 3.54 -9.10 -9.76
N ASN A 29 4.12 -10.18 -9.25
CA ASN A 29 3.92 -10.54 -7.85
C ASN A 29 4.67 -9.54 -6.95
N TYR A 30 3.92 -8.63 -6.31
CA TYR A 30 4.44 -7.59 -5.42
C TYR A 30 5.03 -8.15 -4.12
N ILE A 31 4.80 -9.40 -3.75
CA ILE A 31 5.54 -10.07 -2.66
C ILE A 31 7.05 -10.03 -2.96
N ILE A 32 7.44 -10.24 -4.23
CA ILE A 32 8.84 -10.15 -4.66
C ILE A 32 9.35 -8.72 -4.53
N TYR A 33 8.51 -7.74 -4.89
CA TYR A 33 8.83 -6.32 -4.72
C TYR A 33 9.08 -5.98 -3.25
N TYR A 34 8.16 -6.35 -2.36
CA TYR A 34 8.27 -6.04 -0.93
C TYR A 34 9.48 -6.71 -0.30
N ASN A 35 9.78 -7.96 -0.65
CA ASN A 35 10.99 -8.63 -0.18
C ASN A 35 12.27 -7.91 -0.64
N LYS A 36 12.35 -7.47 -1.90
CA LYS A 36 13.48 -6.67 -2.39
C LYS A 36 13.58 -5.30 -1.70
N ILE A 37 12.46 -4.67 -1.38
CA ILE A 37 12.44 -3.42 -0.59
C ILE A 37 12.97 -3.70 0.82
N ASN A 38 12.56 -4.78 1.46
CA ASN A 38 13.03 -5.16 2.80
C ASN A 38 14.54 -5.45 2.79
N GLU A 39 15.07 -6.07 1.74
CA GLU A 39 16.50 -6.27 1.55
C GLU A 39 17.25 -4.93 1.44
N ALA A 40 16.78 -4.00 0.60
CA ALA A 40 17.39 -2.68 0.44
C ALA A 40 17.31 -1.84 1.72
N ASP A 41 16.18 -1.86 2.43
CA ASP A 41 15.98 -1.18 3.71
C ASP A 41 16.84 -1.81 4.82
N SER A 42 17.04 -3.13 4.79
CA SER A 42 17.93 -3.83 5.73
C SER A 42 19.39 -3.42 5.55
N ILE A 43 19.87 -3.29 4.30
CA ILE A 43 21.22 -2.75 4.01
C ILE A 43 21.37 -1.37 4.64
N LEU A 44 20.40 -0.48 4.42
CA LEU A 44 20.42 0.87 4.96
C LEU A 44 20.42 0.89 6.50
N ARG A 45 19.59 0.07 7.14
CA ARG A 45 19.39 0.13 8.60
C ARG A 45 20.41 -0.65 9.40
N PHE A 46 20.82 -1.82 8.94
CA PHE A 46 21.71 -2.71 9.68
C PHE A 46 23.16 -2.54 9.26
N GLN A 47 23.43 -2.49 7.95
CA GLN A 47 24.79 -2.37 7.42
C GLN A 47 25.26 -0.92 7.32
N LYS A 48 24.33 0.05 7.39
CA LYS A 48 24.59 1.48 7.24
C LYS A 48 25.23 1.85 5.90
N ASP A 49 25.06 1.00 4.87
CA ASP A 49 25.56 1.25 3.53
C ASP A 49 24.49 1.94 2.67
N THR A 50 24.49 3.27 2.70
CA THR A 50 23.56 4.08 1.91
C THR A 50 23.73 3.87 0.40
N MET A 51 24.97 3.69 -0.07
CA MET A 51 25.25 3.62 -1.51
C MET A 51 24.77 2.31 -2.11
N ALA A 52 25.00 1.19 -1.42
CA ALA A 52 24.44 -0.10 -1.80
C ALA A 52 22.91 -0.08 -1.75
N ALA A 53 22.31 0.49 -0.70
CA ALA A 53 20.86 0.61 -0.60
C ALA A 53 20.26 1.43 -1.76
N VAL A 54 20.84 2.59 -2.09
CA VAL A 54 20.40 3.42 -3.24
C VAL A 54 20.51 2.67 -4.56
N LYS A 55 21.59 1.89 -4.77
CA LYS A 55 21.75 1.06 -5.97
C LYS A 55 20.65 0.00 -6.06
N GLN A 56 20.30 -0.66 -4.96
CA GLN A 56 19.22 -1.64 -4.92
C GLN A 56 17.86 -1.00 -5.18
N TYR A 57 17.53 0.08 -4.50
CA TYR A 57 16.29 0.83 -4.75
C TYR A 57 16.15 1.24 -6.22
N LYS A 58 17.21 1.77 -6.82
CA LYS A 58 17.22 2.14 -8.25
C LYS A 58 16.90 0.95 -9.16
N LYS A 59 17.44 -0.24 -8.87
CA LYS A 59 17.14 -1.47 -9.62
C LYS A 59 15.67 -1.86 -9.47
N ILE A 60 15.13 -1.77 -8.25
CA ILE A 60 13.74 -2.13 -7.94
C ILE A 60 12.77 -1.19 -8.68
N PHE A 61 12.95 0.12 -8.59
CA PHE A 61 12.05 1.12 -9.17
C PHE A 61 12.16 1.26 -10.70
N ARG A 62 13.12 0.59 -11.33
CA ARG A 62 13.13 0.37 -12.78
C ARG A 62 12.17 -0.73 -13.21
N GLN A 63 11.89 -1.69 -12.34
CA GLN A 63 11.09 -2.87 -12.64
C GLN A 63 9.65 -2.74 -12.12
N TYR A 64 9.46 -2.13 -10.95
CA TYR A 64 8.17 -2.05 -10.26
C TYR A 64 7.72 -0.60 -10.09
N ALA A 65 6.41 -0.38 -10.18
CA ALA A 65 5.81 0.85 -9.69
C ALA A 65 5.91 0.87 -8.15
N PRO A 66 6.32 1.99 -7.54
CA PRO A 66 6.40 2.09 -6.10
C PRO A 66 5.02 1.99 -5.43
N LYS A 67 4.93 1.35 -4.26
CA LYS A 67 3.69 1.23 -3.48
C LYS A 67 3.75 1.91 -2.11
N ASN A 68 4.94 2.09 -1.55
CA ASN A 68 5.18 2.53 -0.17
C ASN A 68 4.61 1.56 0.87
N GLN A 69 5.50 0.80 1.50
CA GLN A 69 5.19 0.04 2.71
C GLN A 69 5.07 0.99 3.90
N GLU A 70 4.19 0.66 4.85
CA GLU A 70 3.98 1.42 6.07
C GLU A 70 5.32 1.67 6.79
N ARG A 71 5.57 2.94 7.16
CA ARG A 71 6.77 3.40 7.91
C ARG A 71 8.12 3.26 7.20
N ILE A 72 8.19 2.58 6.06
CA ILE A 72 9.41 2.53 5.22
C ILE A 72 9.45 3.75 4.31
N ASN A 73 8.35 4.07 3.59
CA ASN A 73 8.32 5.16 2.59
C ASN A 73 9.45 5.01 1.56
N GLU A 74 9.63 3.81 1.03
CA GLU A 74 10.82 3.41 0.25
C GLU A 74 11.12 4.34 -0.93
N TYR A 75 10.10 4.83 -1.63
CA TYR A 75 10.32 5.64 -2.82
C TYR A 75 10.77 7.05 -2.47
N GLU A 76 10.20 7.63 -1.40
CA GLU A 76 10.66 8.91 -0.87
C GLU A 76 12.09 8.80 -0.33
N ASN A 77 12.39 7.75 0.44
CA ASN A 77 13.73 7.52 0.97
C ASN A 77 14.75 7.38 -0.17
N TYR A 78 14.44 6.60 -1.21
CA TYR A 78 15.31 6.48 -2.37
C TYR A 78 15.61 7.82 -3.03
N ILE A 79 14.58 8.66 -3.25
CA ILE A 79 14.75 9.99 -3.84
C ILE A 79 15.63 10.86 -2.95
N ARG A 80 15.34 10.93 -1.64
CA ARG A 80 16.09 11.76 -0.68
C ARG A 80 17.54 11.33 -0.56
N LEU A 81 17.80 10.04 -0.37
CA LEU A 81 19.16 9.50 -0.24
C LEU A 81 19.94 9.70 -1.53
N SER A 82 19.31 9.47 -2.69
CA SER A 82 19.96 9.73 -3.97
C SER A 82 20.30 11.20 -4.14
N HIS A 83 19.39 12.10 -3.77
CA HIS A 83 19.63 13.54 -3.81
C HIS A 83 20.81 13.96 -2.92
N GLN A 84 20.81 13.51 -1.67
CA GLN A 84 21.86 13.81 -0.68
C GLN A 84 23.24 13.32 -1.10
N HIS A 85 23.30 12.20 -1.82
CA HIS A 85 24.56 11.60 -2.30
C HIS A 85 24.84 11.87 -3.78
N HIS A 86 24.24 12.90 -4.37
CA HIS A 86 24.44 13.32 -5.76
C HIS A 86 24.26 12.19 -6.79
N LYS A 87 23.34 11.27 -6.53
CA LYS A 87 22.96 10.19 -7.45
C LYS A 87 21.70 10.56 -8.21
N ASN A 88 21.69 10.22 -9.50
CA ASN A 88 20.53 10.44 -10.35
C ASN A 88 19.38 9.49 -9.98
N PHE A 89 18.30 10.06 -9.43
CA PHE A 89 17.05 9.39 -9.11
C PHE A 89 15.94 9.56 -10.17
N GLY A 90 16.18 10.32 -11.24
CA GLY A 90 15.23 10.58 -12.33
C GLY A 90 14.61 11.99 -12.35
N GLY A 91 15.03 12.90 -11.45
CA GLY A 91 14.63 14.31 -11.46
C GLY A 91 13.11 14.52 -11.35
N LYS A 92 12.56 15.51 -12.08
CA LYS A 92 11.14 15.89 -12.05
C LYS A 92 10.20 14.70 -12.25
N LYS A 93 10.50 13.80 -13.20
CA LYS A 93 9.67 12.61 -13.49
C LYS A 93 9.48 11.73 -12.25
N SER A 94 10.52 11.55 -11.46
CA SER A 94 10.44 10.74 -10.24
C SER A 94 9.72 11.47 -9.12
N LEU A 95 9.82 12.80 -9.06
CA LEU A 95 9.07 13.63 -8.11
C LEU A 95 7.57 13.59 -8.38
N TYR A 96 7.11 13.75 -9.63
CA TYR A 96 5.68 13.60 -9.94
C TYR A 96 5.14 12.21 -9.58
N LYS A 97 5.94 11.15 -9.76
CA LYS A 97 5.57 9.79 -9.31
C LYS A 97 5.42 9.66 -7.80
N LEU A 98 6.11 10.49 -7.01
CA LEU A 98 6.04 10.45 -5.55
C LEU A 98 4.74 11.11 -5.03
N ILE A 99 4.21 12.12 -5.72
CA ILE A 99 2.99 12.84 -5.31
C ILE A 99 1.82 11.90 -4.98
N PRO A 100 1.34 11.01 -5.86
CA PRO A 100 0.19 10.15 -5.56
C PRO A 100 0.47 9.16 -4.41
N LEU A 101 1.74 8.82 -4.14
CA LEU A 101 2.10 7.93 -3.02
C LEU A 101 1.99 8.61 -1.65
N VAL A 102 1.93 9.94 -1.60
CA VAL A 102 1.84 10.71 -0.34
C VAL A 102 0.58 11.58 -0.27
N ALA A 103 -0.18 11.67 -1.37
CA ALA A 103 -1.35 12.53 -1.50
C ALA A 103 -2.45 12.25 -0.46
N HIS A 104 -2.67 10.97 -0.11
CA HIS A 104 -3.60 10.57 0.94
C HIS A 104 -3.30 11.19 2.32
N ASN A 105 -2.06 11.62 2.56
CA ASN A 105 -1.60 12.28 3.78
C ASN A 105 -1.22 13.76 3.54
N TRP A 106 -1.71 14.37 2.45
CA TRP A 106 -1.29 15.70 2.02
C TRP A 106 -1.49 16.79 3.08
N LYS A 107 -2.57 16.69 3.88
CA LYS A 107 -2.86 17.60 5.00
C LYS A 107 -1.64 17.83 5.90
N TYR A 108 -0.90 16.75 6.20
CA TYR A 108 0.33 16.77 7.00
C TYR A 108 1.57 16.94 6.13
N LYS A 109 1.61 16.27 4.96
CA LYS A 109 2.80 16.25 4.11
C LYS A 109 3.19 17.62 3.57
N LYS A 110 2.21 18.50 3.31
CA LYS A 110 2.46 19.88 2.85
C LYS A 110 3.21 20.75 3.86
N GLN A 111 3.26 20.34 5.12
CA GLN A 111 3.99 21.03 6.20
C GLN A 111 5.46 20.59 6.30
N ASP A 112 5.86 19.52 5.59
CA ASP A 112 7.24 19.05 5.55
C ASP A 112 8.09 19.97 4.64
N SER A 113 8.74 20.97 5.25
CA SER A 113 9.57 21.95 4.53
C SER A 113 10.64 21.29 3.67
N SER A 114 11.28 20.23 4.17
CA SER A 114 12.30 19.49 3.43
C SER A 114 11.74 18.78 2.18
N PHE A 115 10.48 18.35 2.23
CA PHE A 115 9.79 17.80 1.07
C PHE A 115 9.50 18.90 0.04
N ILE A 116 8.96 20.04 0.47
CA ILE A 116 8.64 21.16 -0.44
C ILE A 116 9.89 21.74 -1.10
N GLN A 117 10.95 21.98 -0.32
CA GLN A 117 12.23 22.48 -0.82
C GLN A 117 12.86 21.56 -1.86
N LEU A 118 12.73 20.24 -1.69
CA LEU A 118 13.20 19.29 -2.68
C LEU A 118 12.50 19.51 -4.02
N TYR A 119 11.18 19.68 -4.06
CA TYR A 119 10.47 19.92 -5.31
C TYR A 119 10.84 21.27 -5.94
N GLN A 120 10.93 22.32 -5.13
CA GLN A 120 11.33 23.66 -5.58
C GLN A 120 12.72 23.66 -6.21
N LYS A 121 13.68 22.93 -5.61
CA LYS A 121 15.04 22.78 -6.15
C LYS A 121 15.07 22.15 -7.54
N TYR A 122 14.09 21.31 -7.86
CA TYR A 122 13.92 20.73 -9.20
C TYR A 122 12.94 21.51 -10.06
N GLY A 123 12.56 22.75 -9.69
CA GLY A 123 11.70 23.62 -10.48
C GLY A 123 10.25 23.16 -10.56
N ILE A 124 9.73 22.57 -9.49
CA ILE A 124 8.30 22.25 -9.32
C ILE A 124 7.75 23.14 -8.20
N GLY A 125 6.84 24.04 -8.57
CA GLY A 125 6.25 25.01 -7.65
C GLY A 125 5.24 24.38 -6.69
N ARG A 126 4.94 25.08 -5.59
CA ARG A 126 3.95 24.58 -4.60
C ARG A 126 2.56 24.42 -5.20
N GLN A 127 2.11 25.40 -5.98
CA GLN A 127 0.80 25.38 -6.65
C GLN A 127 0.70 24.18 -7.60
N GLU A 128 1.81 23.80 -8.25
CA GLU A 128 1.85 22.65 -9.14
C GLU A 128 1.71 21.33 -8.36
N ILE A 129 2.37 21.20 -7.21
CA ILE A 129 2.19 20.02 -6.34
C ILE A 129 0.75 19.93 -5.86
N GLU A 130 0.17 21.05 -5.41
CA GLU A 130 -1.22 21.12 -4.95
C GLU A 130 -2.19 20.72 -6.08
N PHE A 131 -1.97 21.21 -7.29
CA PHE A 131 -2.74 20.81 -8.47
C PHE A 131 -2.66 19.30 -8.72
N LYS A 132 -1.45 18.70 -8.66
CA LYS A 132 -1.29 17.25 -8.83
C LYS A 132 -1.96 16.42 -7.73
N VAL A 133 -2.03 16.94 -6.50
CA VAL A 133 -2.78 16.29 -5.42
C VAL A 133 -4.29 16.35 -5.68
N GLU A 134 -4.81 17.48 -6.17
CA GLU A 134 -6.23 17.60 -6.53
C GLU A 134 -6.59 16.75 -7.77
N GLU A 135 -5.70 16.59 -8.74
CA GLU A 135 -5.86 15.60 -9.82
C GLU A 135 -5.97 14.18 -9.27
N TRP A 136 -5.09 13.80 -8.35
CA TRP A 136 -5.16 12.50 -7.69
C TRP A 136 -6.48 12.31 -6.92
N LYS A 137 -6.93 13.33 -6.18
CA LYS A 137 -8.18 13.30 -5.42
C LYS A 137 -9.41 13.12 -6.32
N ARG A 138 -9.45 13.81 -7.46
CA ARG A 138 -10.50 13.64 -8.47
C ARG A 138 -10.48 12.27 -9.16
N GLY A 139 -9.32 11.60 -9.15
CA GLY A 139 -9.16 10.25 -9.68
C GLY A 139 -9.61 9.13 -8.74
N LEU A 140 -10.02 9.44 -7.50
CA LEU A 140 -10.56 8.45 -6.58
C LEU A 140 -11.89 7.88 -7.10
N ASN A 141 -12.16 6.61 -6.80
CA ASN A 141 -13.42 5.97 -7.14
C ASN A 141 -14.48 6.39 -6.12
N GLN A 142 -15.27 7.42 -6.45
CA GLN A 142 -16.25 8.00 -5.53
C GLN A 142 -17.24 6.96 -5.00
N LYS A 143 -17.74 6.06 -5.86
CA LYS A 143 -18.66 5.00 -5.41
C LYS A 143 -18.01 4.07 -4.39
N LEU A 144 -16.73 3.75 -4.57
CA LEU A 144 -15.97 2.95 -3.60
C LEU A 144 -15.68 3.74 -2.31
N VAL A 145 -15.37 5.04 -2.42
CA VAL A 145 -15.21 5.96 -1.28
C VAL A 145 -16.48 5.98 -0.43
N ASP A 146 -17.64 6.17 -1.05
CA ASP A 146 -18.92 6.25 -0.33
C ASP A 146 -19.30 4.90 0.29
N SER A 147 -19.12 3.80 -0.46
CA SER A 147 -19.37 2.44 0.04
C SER A 147 -18.48 2.11 1.25
N PHE A 148 -17.19 2.45 1.17
CA PHE A 148 -16.24 2.22 2.25
C PHE A 148 -16.53 3.13 3.46
N THR A 149 -16.97 4.38 3.22
CA THR A 149 -17.41 5.30 4.28
C THR A 149 -18.57 4.71 5.07
N VAL A 150 -19.58 4.15 4.38
CA VAL A 150 -20.72 3.48 5.03
C VAL A 150 -20.26 2.30 5.88
N ALA A 151 -19.37 1.45 5.34
CA ALA A 151 -18.84 0.31 6.08
C ALA A 151 -18.08 0.76 7.34
N PHE A 152 -17.19 1.73 7.21
CA PHE A 152 -16.35 2.22 8.30
C PHE A 152 -17.18 2.93 9.37
N LYS A 153 -18.13 3.77 8.98
CA LYS A 153 -19.04 4.44 9.91
C LYS A 153 -19.88 3.43 10.69
N ARG A 154 -20.46 2.43 10.01
CA ARG A 154 -21.24 1.37 10.67
C ARG A 154 -20.40 0.58 11.67
N ASP A 155 -19.15 0.26 11.32
CA ASP A 155 -18.22 -0.40 12.22
C ASP A 155 -17.98 0.44 13.49
N GLN A 156 -17.63 1.72 13.33
CA GLN A 156 -17.34 2.60 14.46
C GLN A 156 -18.56 2.88 15.33
N ASP A 157 -19.70 3.23 14.72
CA ASP A 157 -20.94 3.57 15.44
C ASP A 157 -21.43 2.38 16.28
N SER A 158 -21.35 1.15 15.75
CA SER A 158 -21.78 -0.06 16.46
C SER A 158 -20.95 -0.38 17.71
N ARG A 159 -19.75 0.19 17.82
CA ARG A 159 -18.80 -0.07 18.90
C ARG A 159 -18.86 0.98 20.02
N ILE A 160 -19.64 2.06 19.85
CA ILE A 160 -19.82 3.09 20.87
C ILE A 160 -20.50 2.49 22.11
N ASP A 161 -21.62 1.81 21.91
CA ASP A 161 -22.44 1.26 23.00
C ASP A 161 -22.04 -0.17 23.39
N SER A 162 -21.05 -0.76 22.70
CA SER A 162 -20.55 -2.12 22.92
C SER A 162 -21.61 -3.22 22.93
N ASN A 163 -22.77 -3.00 22.29
CA ASN A 163 -23.80 -4.03 22.13
C ASN A 163 -23.31 -5.11 21.16
N TYR A 164 -22.97 -6.28 21.70
CA TYR A 164 -22.41 -7.38 20.92
C TYR A 164 -23.33 -7.88 19.80
N ALA A 165 -24.66 -7.88 20.01
CA ALA A 165 -25.60 -8.30 18.98
C ALA A 165 -25.59 -7.35 17.78
N ASP A 166 -25.52 -6.04 18.04
CA ASP A 166 -25.45 -5.03 16.99
C ASP A 166 -24.09 -5.03 16.28
N ILE A 167 -23.00 -5.22 17.02
CA ILE A 167 -21.65 -5.40 16.44
C ILE A 167 -21.65 -6.57 15.47
N ASN A 168 -22.12 -7.75 15.89
CA ASN A 168 -22.14 -8.95 15.05
C ASN A 168 -22.96 -8.71 13.77
N LYS A 169 -24.18 -8.21 13.92
CA LYS A 169 -25.06 -7.88 12.79
C LYS A 169 -24.40 -6.91 11.81
N ASN A 170 -23.72 -5.89 12.32
CA ASN A 170 -23.10 -4.86 11.50
C ASN A 170 -21.81 -5.34 10.82
N ASP A 171 -21.02 -6.15 11.51
CA ASP A 171 -19.82 -6.76 10.95
C ASP A 171 -20.19 -7.71 9.80
N LYS A 172 -21.21 -8.56 9.94
CA LYS A 172 -21.69 -9.41 8.83
C LYS A 172 -22.09 -8.58 7.60
N LYS A 173 -22.83 -7.50 7.81
CA LYS A 173 -23.19 -6.57 6.71
C LYS A 173 -21.96 -5.91 6.07
N ASN A 174 -20.94 -5.61 6.85
CA ASN A 174 -19.69 -5.05 6.35
C ASN A 174 -18.86 -6.07 5.58
N ALA A 175 -18.85 -7.33 5.99
CA ALA A 175 -18.19 -8.41 5.28
C ALA A 175 -18.82 -8.63 3.89
N GLU A 176 -20.15 -8.65 3.81
CA GLU A 176 -20.86 -8.75 2.53
C GLU A 176 -20.62 -7.53 1.64
N LEU A 177 -20.63 -6.32 2.20
CA LEU A 177 -20.31 -5.12 1.44
C LEU A 177 -18.85 -5.13 0.93
N LEU A 178 -17.90 -5.59 1.74
CA LEU A 178 -16.49 -5.77 1.33
C LEU A 178 -16.35 -6.79 0.22
N ARG A 179 -17.06 -7.93 0.32
CA ARG A 179 -17.10 -8.93 -0.73
C ARG A 179 -17.61 -8.34 -2.04
N TRP A 180 -18.73 -7.63 -1.99
CA TRP A 180 -19.28 -6.94 -3.16
C TRP A 180 -18.29 -5.91 -3.74
N MET A 181 -17.62 -5.12 -2.88
CA MET A 181 -16.58 -4.19 -3.33
C MET A 181 -15.43 -4.91 -4.04
N PHE A 182 -14.95 -6.03 -3.51
CA PHE A 182 -13.90 -6.83 -4.13
C PHE A 182 -14.30 -7.37 -5.50
N GLU A 183 -15.53 -7.87 -5.62
CA GLU A 183 -16.04 -8.46 -6.86
C GLU A 183 -16.29 -7.40 -7.96
N ASN A 184 -16.65 -6.17 -7.60
CA ASN A 184 -17.04 -5.14 -8.56
C ASN A 184 -15.95 -4.09 -8.84
N TYR A 185 -15.08 -3.81 -7.87
CA TYR A 185 -14.10 -2.71 -7.92
C TYR A 185 -12.68 -3.11 -7.49
N GLY A 186 -12.50 -4.33 -6.99
CA GLY A 186 -11.26 -4.79 -6.39
C GLY A 186 -11.05 -4.26 -4.98
N PHE A 187 -9.80 -4.32 -4.48
CA PHE A 187 -9.50 -3.87 -3.12
C PHE A 187 -9.61 -2.34 -2.98
N PRO A 188 -10.20 -1.81 -1.88
CA PRO A 188 -10.29 -0.37 -1.59
C PRO A 188 -8.93 0.16 -1.12
N SER A 189 -7.95 0.20 -2.04
CA SER A 189 -6.60 0.70 -1.75
C SER A 189 -6.61 2.22 -1.51
N LEU A 190 -5.53 2.73 -0.90
CA LEU A 190 -5.31 4.17 -0.75
C LEU A 190 -5.40 4.92 -2.09
N GLN A 191 -5.05 4.29 -3.21
CA GLN A 191 -5.12 4.93 -4.53
C GLN A 191 -6.53 4.95 -5.12
N LYS A 192 -7.47 4.14 -4.59
CA LYS A 192 -8.87 4.14 -5.02
C LYS A 192 -9.77 4.94 -4.09
N ILE A 193 -9.51 4.90 -2.79
CA ILE A 193 -10.39 5.53 -1.78
C ILE A 193 -9.73 6.62 -0.93
N GLY A 194 -8.41 6.80 -1.04
CA GLY A 194 -7.67 7.68 -0.14
C GLY A 194 -7.65 7.16 1.30
N LEU A 195 -7.59 8.09 2.25
CA LEU A 195 -7.59 7.79 3.69
C LEU A 195 -8.72 8.52 4.44
N SER A 196 -9.46 9.38 3.74
CA SER A 196 -10.54 10.18 4.32
C SER A 196 -11.60 10.52 3.28
N ASN A 197 -12.86 10.63 3.72
CA ASN A 197 -13.95 11.23 2.97
C ASN A 197 -14.39 12.52 3.68
N GLY A 198 -14.04 13.68 3.12
CA GLY A 198 -14.08 14.94 3.86
C GLY A 198 -13.16 14.87 5.10
N ASP A 199 -13.72 15.16 6.28
CA ASP A 199 -13.00 15.06 7.56
C ASP A 199 -13.08 13.66 8.20
N PHE A 200 -13.79 12.72 7.58
CA PHE A 200 -13.97 11.37 8.13
C PHE A 200 -12.80 10.46 7.76
N PHE A 201 -11.97 10.14 8.75
CA PHE A 201 -10.79 9.28 8.61
C PHE A 201 -11.19 7.79 8.56
N MET A 202 -10.77 7.07 7.52
CA MET A 202 -11.26 5.71 7.23
C MET A 202 -10.14 4.76 6.77
N PRO A 203 -9.23 4.33 7.66
CA PRO A 203 -8.20 3.34 7.33
C PRO A 203 -8.80 1.96 7.04
N SER A 204 -8.25 1.23 6.06
CA SER A 204 -8.73 -0.12 5.68
C SER A 204 -8.52 -1.17 6.77
N GLY A 205 -7.37 -1.10 7.45
CA GLY A 205 -6.92 -2.12 8.41
C GLY A 205 -7.95 -2.51 9.48
N PRO A 206 -8.55 -1.56 10.22
CA PRO A 206 -9.54 -1.88 11.26
C PRO A 206 -10.74 -2.69 10.76
N ILE A 207 -11.35 -2.35 9.62
CA ILE A 207 -12.50 -3.13 9.11
C ILE A 207 -12.05 -4.55 8.79
N LEU A 208 -10.94 -4.70 8.05
CA LEU A 208 -10.43 -6.03 7.67
C LEU A 208 -10.15 -6.90 8.89
N LEU A 209 -9.61 -6.28 9.95
CA LEU A 209 -9.41 -6.95 11.23
C LEU A 209 -10.73 -7.43 11.82
N HIS A 210 -11.74 -6.56 11.94
CA HIS A 210 -13.03 -6.92 12.53
C HIS A 210 -13.72 -8.08 11.78
N MET A 211 -13.63 -8.12 10.45
CA MET A 211 -14.25 -9.19 9.67
C MET A 211 -13.56 -10.55 9.85
N ALA A 212 -12.33 -10.58 10.39
CA ALA A 212 -11.56 -11.80 10.56
C ALA A 212 -12.14 -12.77 11.60
N ASP A 213 -13.00 -12.28 12.50
CA ASP A 213 -13.54 -13.06 13.62
C ASP A 213 -14.74 -13.93 13.20
N TYR A 214 -15.19 -13.83 11.95
CA TYR A 214 -16.40 -14.50 11.46
C TYR A 214 -16.04 -15.65 10.52
N GLU A 215 -16.25 -16.88 10.99
CA GLU A 215 -15.89 -18.12 10.29
C GLU A 215 -16.47 -18.24 8.88
N GLU A 216 -17.69 -17.74 8.67
CA GLU A 216 -18.36 -17.78 7.36
C GLU A 216 -17.66 -16.92 6.30
N TYR A 217 -16.93 -15.86 6.68
CA TYR A 217 -16.25 -14.95 5.75
C TYR A 217 -14.73 -15.15 5.69
N TYR A 218 -14.11 -15.62 6.78
CA TYR A 218 -12.66 -15.70 6.89
C TYR A 218 -11.98 -16.47 5.74
N PRO A 219 -12.48 -17.65 5.30
CA PRO A 219 -11.85 -18.38 4.18
C PRO A 219 -11.80 -17.57 2.88
N TYR A 220 -12.89 -16.88 2.54
CA TYR A 220 -12.96 -16.02 1.37
C TYR A 220 -12.01 -14.82 1.48
N LEU A 221 -12.06 -14.11 2.62
CA LEU A 221 -11.21 -12.95 2.88
C LEU A 221 -9.73 -13.31 2.86
N LYS A 222 -9.35 -14.44 3.46
CA LYS A 222 -7.97 -14.92 3.48
C LYS A 222 -7.42 -15.19 2.08
N ILE A 223 -8.20 -15.78 1.19
CA ILE A 223 -7.78 -16.04 -0.19
C ILE A 223 -7.69 -14.72 -0.96
N LYS A 224 -8.76 -13.92 -0.93
CA LYS A 224 -8.85 -12.69 -1.73
C LYS A 224 -7.86 -11.62 -1.32
N LEU A 225 -7.66 -11.40 -0.03
CA LEU A 225 -6.67 -10.42 0.43
C LEU A 225 -5.24 -10.84 0.07
N LEU A 226 -4.93 -12.14 0.06
CA LEU A 226 -3.62 -12.61 -0.40
C LEU A 226 -3.41 -12.37 -1.91
N GLU A 227 -4.47 -12.48 -2.72
CA GLU A 227 -4.42 -12.06 -4.13
C GLU A 227 -4.10 -10.56 -4.26
N TYR A 228 -4.71 -9.72 -3.41
CA TYR A 228 -4.43 -8.29 -3.40
C TYR A 228 -3.06 -7.92 -2.83
N VAL A 229 -2.48 -8.74 -1.95
CA VAL A 229 -1.07 -8.61 -1.55
C VAL A 229 -0.16 -8.91 -2.74
N LYS A 230 -0.47 -9.95 -3.53
CA LYS A 230 0.29 -10.28 -4.74
C LYS A 230 0.18 -9.19 -5.81
N SER A 231 -0.95 -8.50 -5.95
CA SER A 231 -1.09 -7.38 -6.88
C SER A 231 -0.53 -6.04 -6.35
N GLY A 232 -0.23 -5.97 -5.06
CA GLY A 232 0.23 -4.76 -4.38
C GLY A 232 -0.88 -3.74 -4.15
N GLU A 233 -2.14 -4.17 -4.09
CA GLU A 233 -3.27 -3.34 -3.67
C GLU A 233 -3.52 -3.40 -2.16
N CYS A 234 -3.35 -4.57 -1.54
CA CYS A 234 -3.46 -4.76 -0.10
C CYS A 234 -2.06 -4.73 0.55
N PRO A 235 -1.82 -3.88 1.56
CA PRO A 235 -0.58 -3.93 2.33
C PRO A 235 -0.39 -5.31 2.98
N PRO A 236 0.81 -5.93 2.89
CA PRO A 236 1.09 -7.21 3.55
C PRO A 236 0.78 -7.21 5.06
N ARG A 237 0.93 -6.05 5.72
CA ARG A 237 0.65 -5.89 7.13
C ARG A 237 -0.84 -6.02 7.47
N ASP A 238 -1.72 -5.46 6.64
CA ASP A 238 -3.17 -5.54 6.84
C ASP A 238 -3.65 -7.00 6.73
N TYR A 239 -3.18 -7.72 5.70
CA TYR A 239 -3.44 -9.16 5.55
C TYR A 239 -2.92 -9.96 6.75
N ALA A 240 -1.68 -9.72 7.16
CA ALA A 240 -1.07 -10.43 8.27
C ALA A 240 -1.80 -10.19 9.59
N ALA A 241 -2.22 -8.95 9.84
CA ALA A 241 -2.95 -8.58 11.04
C ALA A 241 -4.33 -9.26 11.07
N MET A 242 -5.04 -9.34 9.93
CA MET A 242 -6.28 -10.12 9.82
C MET A 242 -6.06 -11.61 10.15
N VAL A 243 -5.02 -12.25 9.59
CA VAL A 243 -4.72 -13.66 9.87
C VAL A 243 -4.37 -13.88 11.33
N ASP A 244 -3.50 -13.05 11.91
CA ASP A 244 -3.09 -13.19 13.31
C ASP A 244 -4.26 -12.94 14.28
N ARG A 245 -5.19 -12.03 13.93
CA ARG A 245 -6.41 -11.81 14.73
C ARG A 245 -7.33 -13.02 14.73
N ASN A 246 -7.59 -13.63 13.58
CA ASN A 246 -8.37 -14.87 13.53
C ASN A 246 -7.67 -16.00 14.32
N ASN A 247 -6.34 -16.12 14.21
CA ASN A 247 -5.58 -17.07 15.03
C ASN A 247 -5.74 -16.81 16.54
N LEU A 248 -5.73 -15.53 16.97
CA LEU A 248 -5.99 -15.17 18.37
C LEU A 248 -7.37 -15.63 18.82
N HIS A 249 -8.40 -15.36 18.01
CA HIS A 249 -9.78 -15.76 18.30
C HIS A 249 -9.89 -17.28 18.52
N HIS A 250 -9.15 -18.06 17.74
CA HIS A 250 -9.09 -19.52 17.83
C HIS A 250 -8.05 -20.08 18.80
N LYS A 251 -7.36 -19.21 19.57
CA LYS A 251 -6.29 -19.59 20.50
C LYS A 251 -5.15 -20.37 19.83
N VAL A 252 -4.87 -20.08 18.56
CA VAL A 252 -3.77 -20.64 17.76
C VAL A 252 -2.59 -19.66 17.76
N PRO A 253 -1.32 -20.13 17.73
CA PRO A 253 -0.16 -19.25 17.62
C PRO A 253 -0.21 -18.30 16.41
N TYR A 254 0.38 -17.12 16.55
CA TYR A 254 0.47 -16.14 15.46
C TYR A 254 1.28 -16.68 14.28
N THR A 255 0.76 -16.44 13.08
CA THR A 255 1.41 -16.83 11.83
C THR A 255 2.50 -15.83 11.45
N TYR A 256 2.22 -14.54 11.64
CA TYR A 256 3.08 -13.44 11.21
C TYR A 256 3.56 -12.55 12.36
N GLY A 257 2.87 -12.51 13.49
CA GLY A 257 3.26 -11.73 14.68
C GLY A 257 3.13 -10.21 14.47
N VAL A 258 2.00 -9.75 13.91
CA VAL A 258 1.72 -8.34 13.61
C VAL A 258 0.67 -7.71 14.54
N TYR A 259 -0.30 -8.50 15.03
CA TYR A 259 -1.49 -7.98 15.73
C TYR A 259 -1.21 -7.49 17.17
N GLN A 260 -0.71 -8.34 18.07
CA GLN A 260 -0.41 -7.97 19.48
C GLN A 260 1.08 -8.08 19.84
N GLY A 261 1.97 -7.80 18.89
CA GLY A 261 3.41 -7.83 19.13
C GLY A 261 3.99 -9.25 19.22
N TYR A 262 5.18 -9.36 19.81
CA TYR A 262 6.06 -10.53 19.67
C TYR A 262 6.08 -11.47 20.87
N GLU A 263 5.38 -11.11 21.95
CA GLU A 263 5.47 -11.77 23.27
C GLU A 263 5.02 -13.24 23.23
N ASN A 264 4.15 -13.61 22.29
CA ASN A 264 3.63 -14.96 22.13
C ASN A 264 4.35 -15.78 21.03
N ILE A 265 5.47 -15.30 20.49
CA ILE A 265 6.19 -15.99 19.41
C ILE A 265 7.22 -16.95 20.00
N LYS A 266 6.92 -18.25 19.94
CA LYS A 266 7.82 -19.33 20.38
C LYS A 266 8.88 -19.69 19.32
N ASP A 267 8.50 -19.68 18.05
CA ASP A 267 9.39 -19.98 16.92
C ASP A 267 9.52 -18.79 15.98
N SER A 268 10.52 -17.94 16.26
CA SER A 268 10.81 -16.77 15.45
C SER A 268 11.28 -17.11 14.03
N ALA A 269 11.87 -18.29 13.81
CA ALA A 269 12.36 -18.70 12.49
C ALA A 269 11.19 -19.03 11.57
N THR A 270 10.22 -19.80 12.05
CA THR A 270 8.98 -20.09 11.30
C THR A 270 8.18 -18.83 11.03
N VAL A 271 8.00 -17.96 12.02
CA VAL A 271 7.31 -16.68 11.81
C VAL A 271 8.05 -15.82 10.77
N ASN A 272 9.38 -15.74 10.81
CA ASN A 272 10.14 -15.00 9.79
C ASN A 272 10.01 -15.59 8.38
N ARG A 273 9.95 -16.92 8.24
CA ARG A 273 9.68 -17.58 6.95
C ARG A 273 8.29 -17.21 6.43
N ASN A 274 7.27 -17.27 7.29
CA ASN A 274 5.90 -16.89 6.94
C ASN A 274 5.85 -15.41 6.53
N ARG A 275 6.46 -14.51 7.31
CA ARG A 275 6.54 -13.07 6.99
C ARG A 275 7.15 -12.82 5.61
N LYS A 276 8.27 -13.48 5.29
CA LYS A 276 8.91 -13.40 3.97
C LYS A 276 7.98 -13.90 2.85
N SER A 277 7.17 -14.92 3.11
CA SER A 277 6.25 -15.49 2.10
C SER A 277 5.17 -14.52 1.62
N ILE A 278 4.88 -13.47 2.39
CA ILE A 278 3.91 -12.41 2.04
C ILE A 278 4.56 -11.03 1.87
N GLY A 279 5.89 -10.94 1.95
CA GLY A 279 6.62 -9.68 1.74
C GLY A 279 6.80 -8.82 2.98
N LEU A 280 6.57 -9.34 4.18
CA LEU A 280 6.88 -8.64 5.42
C LEU A 280 8.37 -8.72 5.78
N PRO A 281 8.95 -7.68 6.40
CA PRO A 281 10.29 -7.73 6.96
C PRO A 281 10.35 -8.71 8.14
N SER A 282 11.54 -9.21 8.49
CA SER A 282 11.72 -10.06 9.69
C SER A 282 11.28 -9.34 10.97
N LEU A 283 11.03 -10.07 12.06
CA LEU A 283 10.59 -9.52 13.35
C LEU A 283 11.58 -8.45 13.86
N LYS A 284 12.89 -8.76 13.84
CA LYS A 284 13.96 -7.83 14.23
C LYS A 284 13.98 -6.57 13.35
N HIS A 285 13.76 -6.74 12.05
CA HIS A 285 13.71 -5.62 11.10
C HIS A 285 12.48 -4.74 11.32
N ALA A 286 11.31 -5.34 11.53
CA ALA A 286 10.06 -4.63 11.84
C ALA A 286 10.13 -3.84 13.17
N GLN A 287 10.77 -4.40 14.19
CA GLN A 287 11.06 -3.70 15.45
C GLN A 287 11.89 -2.44 15.21
N LEU A 288 12.95 -2.53 14.41
CA LEU A 288 13.80 -1.40 14.11
C LEU A 288 13.08 -0.33 13.29
N ILE A 289 12.27 -0.73 12.29
CA ILE A 289 11.40 0.19 11.54
C ILE A 289 10.49 0.98 12.49
N THR A 290 9.86 0.28 13.45
CA THR A 290 8.96 0.88 14.44
C THR A 290 9.71 1.83 15.38
N LYS A 291 10.88 1.42 15.89
CA LYS A 291 11.73 2.26 16.74
C LYS A 291 12.16 3.55 16.03
N ASP A 292 12.59 3.45 14.77
CA ASP A 292 13.01 4.60 13.97
C ASP A 292 11.85 5.55 13.70
N PHE A 293 10.64 5.01 13.48
CA PHE A 293 9.42 5.82 13.31
C PHE A 293 9.13 6.66 14.57
N PHE A 294 9.08 6.04 15.75
CA PHE A 294 8.82 6.78 16.99
C PHE A 294 9.94 7.77 17.33
N LYS A 295 11.20 7.44 17.03
CA LYS A 295 12.33 8.36 17.19
C LYS A 295 12.17 9.62 16.33
N LYS A 296 11.61 9.50 15.11
CA LYS A 296 11.33 10.65 14.24
C LYS A 296 10.19 11.52 14.76
N ILE A 297 9.14 10.92 15.32
CA ILE A 297 8.02 11.67 15.93
C ILE A 297 8.52 12.49 17.13
N LYS A 298 9.28 11.86 18.05
CA LYS A 298 9.83 12.55 19.24
C LYS A 298 10.80 13.69 18.94
N LYS A 299 11.35 13.76 17.73
CA LYS A 299 12.24 14.87 17.31
C LYS A 299 11.48 16.03 16.66
N LYS A 300 10.21 15.83 16.30
CA LYS A 300 9.36 16.83 15.65
C LYS A 300 8.42 17.54 16.62
N ASN A 301 8.14 16.90 17.76
CA ASN A 301 7.47 17.49 18.92
C ASN A 301 8.53 17.97 19.90
#